data_AF-A0A6V7JDV2-F1
#
_entry.id   AF-A0A6V7JDV2-F1
#
_cell.length_a   1.000
_cell.length_b   1.000
_cell.length_c   1.000
_cell.angle_alpha   90.00
_cell.angle_beta   90.00
_cell.angle_gamma   90.00
#
_symmetry.space_group_name_H-M   'P 1'
#
loop_
_entity.id
_entity.type
_entity.pdbx_description
1 polymer ?
#
loop_
_entity_poly.entity_id
_entity_poly.type
_entity_poly.pdbx_seq_one_letter_code
_entity_poly.pdbx_strand_id
1 'polypeptide(L)'
;TDSGLGRATPPRRAPSPGMGSTKHLNSPSSGPGSLPPGLMSKRTKFDDGSSDISSTASSMMEYNGPRLYKQPTTKSNRGIMLNAVEYCVFPGTVNKEAKRRVLDEIGRSESKHFLILFRDAGCQFRALYSYSPEIEEVTKLCGTGPKQVLENMFDKFF
;
A
#
# COMPACT_ATOMS: atom_id res chain seq x y z
N THR A 1 32.96 46.79 29.02
CA THR A 1 32.08 46.68 27.85
C THR A 1 31.99 45.21 27.48
N ASP A 2 30.90 44.61 27.96
CA ASP A 2 30.50 43.22 27.82
C ASP A 2 29.99 42.94 26.39
N SER A 3 30.24 41.75 25.84
CA SER A 3 29.28 40.95 25.04
C SER A 3 29.93 39.65 24.54
N GLY A 4 29.83 38.58 25.33
CA GLY A 4 30.18 37.21 24.94
C GLY A 4 29.01 36.48 24.26
N LEU A 5 29.34 35.65 23.27
CA LEU A 5 28.43 34.79 22.51
C LEU A 5 27.88 33.64 23.36
N GLY A 6 26.55 33.57 23.52
CA GLY A 6 25.83 32.47 24.17
C GLY A 6 24.68 31.95 23.30
N ARG A 7 24.78 30.68 22.90
CA ARG A 7 23.78 29.92 22.12
C ARG A 7 22.59 29.56 23.02
N ALA A 8 21.39 30.07 22.75
CA ALA A 8 20.17 29.76 23.51
C ALA A 8 19.19 28.90 22.69
N THR A 9 19.09 27.62 23.06
CA THR A 9 18.04 26.67 22.68
C THR A 9 16.70 27.08 23.32
N PRO A 10 15.55 27.02 22.61
CA PRO A 10 14.26 27.29 23.22
C PRO A 10 13.85 26.15 24.19
N PRO A 11 13.20 26.45 25.33
CA PRO A 11 12.86 25.47 26.34
C PRO A 11 11.71 24.54 25.91
N ARG A 12 11.87 23.28 26.30
CA ARG A 12 10.90 22.18 26.22
C ARG A 12 9.63 22.55 27.01
N ARG A 13 8.45 22.43 26.38
CA ARG A 13 7.13 22.69 26.98
C ARG A 13 6.91 21.75 28.19
N ALA A 14 6.50 22.30 29.32
CA ALA A 14 6.32 21.60 30.59
C ALA A 14 5.07 20.67 30.61
N PRO A 15 5.07 19.58 31.40
CA PRO A 15 3.88 18.77 31.70
C PRO A 15 2.97 19.44 32.76
N SER A 16 1.66 19.29 32.60
CA SER A 16 0.63 19.80 33.53
C SER A 16 0.61 19.03 34.87
N PRO A 17 0.32 19.67 36.03
CA PRO A 17 0.30 19.02 37.34
C PRO A 17 -1.10 18.62 37.86
N GLY A 18 -1.16 17.44 38.52
CA GLY A 18 -2.14 17.02 39.55
C GLY A 18 -3.42 16.33 39.01
N MET A 19 -3.92 15.19 39.53
CA MET A 19 -3.81 14.61 40.87
C MET A 19 -4.27 13.11 40.90
N GLY A 20 -3.54 12.24 41.63
CA GLY A 20 -3.98 10.95 42.22
C GLY A 20 -3.72 9.68 41.38
N SER A 21 -2.65 8.87 41.55
CA SER A 21 -2.28 7.98 42.68
C SER A 21 -3.44 7.08 43.13
N THR A 22 -3.42 5.74 43.13
CA THR A 22 -2.36 4.72 43.18
C THR A 22 -3.03 3.33 43.18
N LYS A 23 -2.33 2.30 42.67
CA LYS A 23 -2.49 0.85 43.02
C LYS A 23 -3.79 0.19 42.51
N HIS A 24 -3.85 -1.05 42.04
CA HIS A 24 -3.08 -2.27 42.30
C HIS A 24 -3.49 -3.32 41.23
N LEU A 25 -2.60 -4.25 40.88
CA LEU A 25 -2.98 -5.50 40.20
C LEU A 25 -3.90 -6.32 41.13
N ASN A 26 -5.04 -6.79 40.62
CA ASN A 26 -5.85 -7.82 41.30
C ASN A 26 -6.49 -8.77 40.27
N SER A 27 -5.80 -9.87 39.97
CA SER A 27 -6.43 -11.20 39.91
C SER A 27 -5.89 -11.97 41.11
N PRO A 28 -6.74 -12.63 41.93
CA PRO A 28 -6.94 -14.06 41.69
C PRO A 28 -8.33 -14.64 42.07
N SER A 29 -8.68 -15.72 41.37
CA SER A 29 -9.40 -16.93 41.83
C SER A 29 -10.79 -16.82 42.51
N SER A 30 -11.81 -17.45 41.90
CA SER A 30 -12.76 -18.39 42.58
C SER A 30 -13.69 -19.09 41.56
N GLY A 31 -13.59 -20.43 41.43
CA GLY A 31 -14.72 -21.30 41.04
C GLY A 31 -14.51 -22.27 39.86
N PRO A 32 -14.41 -23.60 40.09
CA PRO A 32 -14.47 -24.62 39.04
C PRO A 32 -15.93 -25.06 38.83
N GLY A 33 -16.49 -24.80 37.63
CA GLY A 33 -17.83 -25.22 37.25
C GLY A 33 -17.78 -26.21 36.08
N SER A 34 -17.72 -27.50 36.40
CA SER A 34 -17.79 -28.63 35.46
C SER A 34 -19.22 -28.87 34.96
N LEU A 35 -19.35 -29.41 33.73
CA LEU A 35 -20.31 -30.41 33.17
C LEU A 35 -20.67 -30.10 31.68
N PRO A 36 -20.95 -31.08 30.78
CA PRO A 36 -20.54 -32.50 30.70
C PRO A 36 -19.94 -32.91 29.31
N PRO A 37 -19.17 -34.01 29.21
CA PRO A 37 -18.76 -34.63 27.94
C PRO A 37 -19.77 -35.71 27.51
N GLY A 38 -20.40 -35.58 26.32
CA GLY A 38 -21.56 -36.43 26.01
C GLY A 38 -22.04 -36.58 24.57
N LEU A 39 -21.28 -36.29 23.52
CA LEU A 39 -21.63 -36.83 22.18
C LEU A 39 -20.40 -37.36 21.44
N MET A 40 -20.22 -38.67 21.54
CA MET A 40 -19.32 -39.46 20.72
C MET A 40 -20.14 -40.12 19.60
N SER A 41 -19.78 -39.88 18.34
CA SER A 41 -19.86 -40.84 17.23
C SER A 41 -19.47 -40.15 15.94
N LYS A 42 -18.68 -40.71 15.02
CA LYS A 42 -17.99 -42.00 14.94
C LYS A 42 -17.09 -41.92 13.69
N ARG A 43 -15.80 -42.21 13.88
CA ARG A 43 -14.86 -42.88 12.96
C ARG A 43 -15.09 -42.74 11.45
N THR A 44 -14.08 -42.20 10.77
CA THR A 44 -13.40 -42.91 9.68
C THR A 44 -11.90 -42.57 9.71
N LYS A 45 -11.08 -43.62 9.77
CA LYS A 45 -9.65 -43.60 9.46
C LYS A 45 -9.48 -43.50 7.94
N PHE A 46 -8.52 -42.70 7.47
CA PHE A 46 -7.64 -42.94 6.32
C PHE A 46 -6.51 -41.91 6.51
N ASP A 47 -5.36 -42.30 7.05
CA ASP A 47 -4.24 -43.00 6.39
C ASP A 47 -3.43 -42.11 5.44
N ASP A 48 -2.13 -42.20 5.66
CA ASP A 48 -0.99 -41.44 5.21
C ASP A 48 -0.77 -41.57 3.70
N GLY A 49 -0.57 -40.45 2.99
CA GLY A 49 -0.47 -40.50 1.54
C GLY A 49 -0.30 -39.16 0.83
N SER A 50 0.65 -38.34 1.25
CA SER A 50 1.30 -37.42 0.29
C SER A 50 2.71 -37.09 0.75
N SER A 51 3.55 -38.11 0.70
CA SER A 51 4.99 -37.93 0.49
C SER A 51 5.21 -37.36 -0.92
N ASP A 52 6.38 -36.71 -1.08
CA ASP A 52 7.02 -36.34 -2.34
C ASP A 52 6.72 -34.92 -2.89
N ILE A 53 7.04 -33.88 -2.11
CA ILE A 53 7.60 -32.67 -2.73
C ILE A 53 9.04 -32.96 -3.16
N SER A 54 9.18 -33.86 -4.14
CA SER A 54 10.45 -34.16 -4.76
C SER A 54 10.97 -32.88 -5.42
N SER A 55 12.11 -32.44 -4.90
CA SER A 55 13.02 -31.50 -5.52
C SER A 55 13.31 -31.92 -6.96
N THR A 56 12.71 -31.22 -7.92
CA THR A 56 13.22 -31.18 -9.29
C THR A 56 13.21 -29.73 -9.77
N ALA A 57 14.35 -29.07 -9.55
CA ALA A 57 14.79 -27.99 -10.40
C ALA A 57 14.90 -28.53 -11.84
N SER A 58 13.87 -28.34 -12.67
CA SER A 58 13.96 -28.41 -14.13
C SER A 58 12.69 -27.87 -14.78
N SER A 59 12.90 -26.88 -15.63
CA SER A 59 11.95 -26.18 -16.50
C SER A 59 10.98 -25.22 -15.81
N MET A 60 11.40 -23.95 -15.79
CA MET A 60 10.53 -22.84 -16.20
C MET A 60 9.86 -23.19 -17.55
N MET A 61 8.87 -24.10 -17.54
CA MET A 61 7.90 -24.12 -18.62
C MET A 61 7.03 -22.87 -18.38
N GLU A 62 7.31 -21.84 -19.17
CA GLU A 62 6.48 -20.66 -19.30
C GLU A 62 5.07 -21.15 -19.70
N TYR A 63 4.17 -21.21 -18.71
CA TYR A 63 2.82 -21.68 -18.92
C TYR A 63 2.08 -20.67 -19.82
N ASN A 64 2.08 -20.95 -21.12
CA ASN A 64 1.35 -20.19 -22.14
C ASN A 64 -0.14 -20.57 -22.22
N GLY A 65 -0.69 -21.18 -21.16
CA GLY A 65 -2.09 -21.55 -21.08
C GLY A 65 -2.99 -20.35 -20.71
N PRO A 66 -4.33 -20.48 -20.86
CA PRO A 66 -5.26 -19.43 -20.49
C PRO A 66 -5.02 -18.94 -19.06
N ARG A 67 -5.05 -17.62 -18.86
CA ARG A 67 -4.85 -17.01 -17.54
C ARG A 67 -5.85 -17.61 -16.56
N LEU A 68 -5.35 -18.10 -15.41
CA LEU A 68 -6.22 -18.59 -14.34
C LEU A 68 -7.17 -17.47 -13.93
N TYR A 69 -8.47 -17.78 -13.91
CA TYR A 69 -9.46 -16.82 -13.45
C TYR A 69 -9.21 -16.52 -11.97
N LYS A 70 -8.88 -15.26 -11.69
CA LYS A 70 -8.92 -14.68 -10.36
C LYS A 70 -10.07 -13.68 -10.35
N GLN A 71 -10.91 -13.76 -9.32
CA GLN A 71 -12.01 -12.82 -9.16
C GLN A 71 -11.47 -11.37 -9.23
N PRO A 72 -11.99 -10.52 -10.13
CA PRO A 72 -11.54 -9.14 -10.24
C PRO A 72 -11.73 -8.43 -8.90
N THR A 73 -10.63 -7.99 -8.28
CA THR A 73 -10.70 -7.18 -7.06
C THR A 73 -10.91 -5.72 -7.47
N THR A 74 -12.13 -5.22 -7.34
CA THR A 74 -12.54 -3.86 -7.74
C THR A 74 -12.04 -2.79 -6.77
N LYS A 75 -10.73 -2.71 -6.52
CA LYS A 75 -10.16 -1.70 -5.61
C LYS A 75 -9.56 -0.56 -6.42
N SER A 76 -10.09 0.65 -6.29
CA SER A 76 -9.51 1.85 -6.90
C SER A 76 -8.22 2.27 -6.20
N ASN A 77 -7.25 2.82 -6.94
CA ASN A 77 -6.05 3.44 -6.38
C ASN A 77 -6.14 4.98 -6.29
N ARG A 78 -7.30 5.57 -6.60
CA ARG A 78 -7.50 7.03 -6.68
C ARG A 78 -7.06 7.77 -5.42
N GLY A 79 -7.44 7.29 -4.24
CA GLY A 79 -7.06 7.92 -2.97
C GLY A 79 -5.54 7.92 -2.71
N ILE A 80 -4.86 6.83 -3.08
CA ILE A 80 -3.40 6.71 -2.95
C ILE A 80 -2.73 7.70 -3.90
N MET A 81 -3.25 7.81 -5.12
CA MET A 81 -2.73 8.71 -6.16
C MET A 81 -2.88 10.18 -5.77
N LEU A 82 -4.01 10.57 -5.19
CA LEU A 82 -4.21 11.94 -4.68
C LEU A 82 -3.17 12.29 -3.61
N ASN A 83 -2.96 11.39 -2.64
CA ASN A 83 -1.97 11.58 -1.60
C ASN A 83 -0.53 11.65 -2.17
N ALA A 84 -0.19 10.77 -3.11
CA ALA A 84 1.12 10.76 -3.74
C ALA A 84 1.38 12.07 -4.51
N VAL A 85 0.41 12.53 -5.31
CA VAL A 85 0.52 13.78 -6.07
C VAL A 85 0.62 14.99 -5.13
N GLU A 86 -0.11 14.98 -4.01
CA GLU A 86 -0.14 16.09 -3.08
C GLU A 86 1.17 16.27 -2.31
N TYR A 87 1.77 15.17 -1.84
CA TYR A 87 2.87 15.22 -0.88
C TYR A 87 4.22 14.72 -1.43
N CYS A 88 4.22 13.84 -2.44
CA CYS A 88 5.44 13.18 -2.91
C CYS A 88 5.89 13.66 -4.29
N VAL A 89 4.97 13.82 -5.24
CA VAL A 89 5.31 14.07 -6.66
C VAL A 89 5.66 15.54 -6.92
N PHE A 90 4.97 16.47 -6.26
CA PHE A 90 5.17 17.92 -6.45
C PHE A 90 5.46 18.62 -5.11
N PRO A 91 6.70 18.52 -4.61
CA PRO A 91 7.07 19.15 -3.34
C PRO A 91 7.11 20.69 -3.47
N GLY A 92 6.76 21.36 -2.38
CA GLY A 92 6.91 22.81 -2.24
C GLY A 92 5.91 23.65 -3.04
N THR A 93 6.17 24.96 -3.10
CA THR A 93 5.25 25.94 -3.69
C THR A 93 5.50 26.18 -5.17
N VAL A 94 6.72 25.91 -5.66
CA VAL A 94 7.15 26.16 -7.04
C VAL A 94 6.33 25.39 -8.07
N ASN A 95 5.90 24.16 -7.72
CA ASN A 95 5.15 23.28 -8.61
C ASN A 95 3.63 23.28 -8.34
N LYS A 96 3.10 24.26 -7.58
CA LYS A 96 1.69 24.31 -7.20
C LYS A 96 0.74 24.27 -8.40
N GLU A 97 1.09 24.95 -9.50
CA GLU A 97 0.24 24.95 -10.69
C GLU A 97 0.22 23.58 -11.39
N ALA A 98 1.38 22.96 -11.57
CA ALA A 98 1.47 21.61 -12.13
C ALA A 98 0.72 20.60 -11.26
N LYS A 99 0.89 20.67 -9.93
CA LYS A 99 0.15 19.85 -8.96
C LYS A 99 -1.36 19.99 -9.14
N ARG A 100 -1.87 21.23 -9.21
CA ARG A 100 -3.30 21.50 -9.42
C ARG A 100 -3.80 20.89 -10.72
N ARG A 101 -3.07 21.08 -11.83
CA ARG A 101 -3.46 20.50 -13.13
C ARG A 101 -3.59 18.98 -13.08
N VAL A 102 -2.65 18.30 -12.42
CA VAL A 102 -2.69 16.83 -12.28
C VAL A 102 -3.84 16.39 -11.38
N LEU A 103 -4.08 17.07 -10.25
CA LEU A 103 -5.20 16.78 -9.36
C LEU A 103 -6.56 16.99 -10.06
N ASP A 104 -6.69 18.05 -10.85
CA ASP A 104 -7.90 18.33 -11.63
C ASP A 104 -8.14 17.23 -12.69
N GLU A 105 -7.09 16.72 -13.32
CA GLU A 105 -7.18 15.64 -14.31
C GLU A 105 -7.65 14.33 -13.67
N ILE A 106 -7.09 13.98 -12.49
CA ILE A 106 -7.58 12.85 -11.70
C ILE A 106 -9.05 13.08 -11.32
N GLY A 107 -9.39 14.31 -10.90
CA GLY A 107 -10.73 14.76 -10.54
C GLY A 107 -11.75 14.53 -11.65
N ARG A 108 -11.42 14.93 -12.88
CA ARG A 108 -12.27 14.82 -14.07
C ARG A 108 -12.34 13.41 -14.64
N SER A 109 -11.29 12.60 -14.47
CA SER A 109 -11.26 11.25 -14.99
C SER A 109 -12.11 10.30 -14.14
N GLU A 110 -12.95 9.49 -14.81
CA GLU A 110 -13.74 8.41 -14.21
C GLU A 110 -12.95 7.11 -14.04
N SER A 111 -11.64 7.13 -14.36
CA SER A 111 -10.77 5.96 -14.25
C SER A 111 -10.59 5.51 -12.80
N LYS A 112 -10.57 4.19 -12.59
CA LYS A 112 -10.39 3.58 -11.26
C LYS A 112 -8.91 3.42 -10.89
N HIS A 113 -8.06 3.20 -11.89
CA HIS A 113 -6.63 2.95 -11.73
C HIS A 113 -5.83 3.99 -12.50
N PHE A 114 -4.87 4.61 -11.83
CA PHE A 114 -3.95 5.58 -12.42
C PHE A 114 -2.51 5.14 -12.23
N LEU A 115 -1.64 5.57 -13.14
CA LEU A 115 -0.20 5.34 -13.10
C LEU A 115 0.52 6.66 -13.31
N ILE A 116 1.68 6.82 -12.66
CA ILE A 116 2.57 7.97 -12.90
C ILE A 116 3.80 7.46 -13.64
N LEU A 117 4.11 8.11 -14.76
CA LEU A 117 5.39 7.93 -15.42
C LEU A 117 6.42 8.88 -14.79
N PHE A 118 7.50 8.30 -14.28
CA PHE A 118 8.67 9.04 -13.84
C PHE A 118 9.75 9.01 -14.92
N ARG A 119 10.61 10.03 -14.95
CA ARG A 119 11.70 10.10 -15.93
C ARG A 119 12.77 9.04 -15.67
N ASP A 120 13.18 8.89 -14.41
CA ASP A 120 14.25 7.98 -13.93
C ASP A 120 14.13 7.82 -12.40
N ALA A 121 15.16 7.25 -11.75
CA ALA A 121 15.27 7.08 -10.28
C ALA A 121 15.12 8.37 -9.45
N GLY A 122 15.18 9.54 -10.10
CA GLY A 122 14.90 10.83 -9.45
C GLY A 122 13.42 11.14 -9.21
N CYS A 123 12.50 10.21 -9.52
CA CYS A 123 11.05 10.35 -9.34
C CYS A 123 10.48 11.67 -9.89
N GLN A 124 11.05 12.15 -11.01
CA GLN A 124 10.58 13.37 -11.67
C GLN A 124 9.35 13.04 -12.50
N PHE A 125 8.23 13.68 -12.16
CA PHE A 125 6.97 13.51 -12.88
C PHE A 125 7.14 13.78 -14.38
N ARG A 126 6.65 12.86 -15.22
CA ARG A 126 6.55 13.06 -16.67
C ARG A 126 5.11 13.13 -17.14
N ALA A 127 4.30 12.15 -16.76
CA ALA A 127 2.94 12.03 -17.26
C ALA A 127 2.07 11.22 -16.29
N LEU A 128 0.77 11.50 -16.35
CA LEU A 128 -0.28 10.74 -15.67
C LEU A 128 -0.99 9.88 -16.71
N TYR A 129 -1.20 8.61 -16.38
CA TYR A 129 -1.91 7.65 -17.20
C TYR A 129 -3.11 7.06 -16.46
N SER A 130 -4.14 6.67 -17.21
CA SER A 130 -5.24 5.82 -16.75
C SER A 130 -4.99 4.39 -17.20
N TYR A 131 -5.23 3.43 -16.30
CA TYR A 131 -5.15 2.00 -16.60
C TYR A 131 -6.56 1.38 -16.57
N SER A 132 -6.89 0.68 -17.66
CA SER A 132 -8.16 -0.03 -17.81
C SER A 132 -7.91 -1.55 -17.78
N PRO A 133 -8.18 -2.24 -16.65
CA PRO A 133 -7.86 -3.65 -16.51
C PRO A 133 -8.70 -4.57 -17.42
N GLU A 134 -9.82 -4.09 -17.96
CA GLU A 134 -10.68 -4.89 -18.86
C GLU A 134 -10.07 -5.09 -20.25
N ILE A 135 -9.32 -4.11 -20.73
CA ILE A 135 -8.70 -4.10 -22.07
C ILE A 135 -7.17 -4.09 -21.99
N GLU A 136 -6.62 -4.17 -20.78
CA GLU A 136 -5.19 -4.11 -20.46
C GLU A 136 -4.47 -2.90 -21.12
N GLU A 137 -5.18 -1.77 -21.26
CA GLU A 137 -4.68 -0.56 -21.92
C GLU A 137 -4.26 0.53 -20.92
N VAL A 138 -3.15 1.21 -21.21
CA VAL A 138 -2.67 2.37 -20.48
C VAL A 138 -2.66 3.60 -21.38
N THR A 139 -3.51 4.57 -21.08
CA THR A 139 -3.75 5.77 -21.90
C THR A 139 -3.32 7.03 -21.16
N LYS A 140 -2.60 7.91 -21.87
CA LYS A 140 -2.11 9.17 -21.29
C LYS A 140 -3.26 10.14 -21.04
N LEU A 141 -3.33 10.65 -19.81
CA LEU A 141 -4.24 11.74 -19.44
C LEU A 141 -3.55 13.10 -19.63
N CYS A 142 -2.37 13.29 -19.02
CA CYS A 142 -1.63 14.54 -19.13
C CYS A 142 -0.11 14.35 -19.05
N GLY A 143 0.64 15.39 -19.41
CA GLY A 143 2.11 15.42 -19.35
C GLY A 143 2.82 14.95 -20.63
N THR A 144 4.10 14.62 -20.51
CA THR A 144 5.02 14.32 -21.61
C THR A 144 5.40 12.85 -21.66
N GLY A 145 4.85 12.14 -22.64
CA GLY A 145 5.09 10.71 -22.87
C GLY A 145 4.27 10.20 -24.06
N PRO A 146 4.46 8.92 -24.44
CA PRO A 146 3.67 8.28 -25.50
C PRO A 146 2.18 8.27 -25.16
N LYS A 147 1.32 8.26 -26.17
CA LYS A 147 -0.15 8.33 -25.99
C LYS A 147 -0.69 7.06 -25.33
N GLN A 148 -0.16 5.91 -25.72
CA GLN A 148 -0.44 4.59 -25.16
C GLN A 148 0.85 3.94 -24.71
N VAL A 149 0.78 3.10 -23.68
CA VAL A 149 1.90 2.31 -23.17
C VAL A 149 1.47 0.84 -23.14
N LEU A 150 2.28 -0.02 -23.75
CA LEU A 150 2.05 -1.46 -23.79
C LEU A 150 2.81 -2.15 -22.64
N GLU A 151 2.40 -3.38 -22.30
CA GLU A 151 2.99 -4.12 -21.18
C GLU A 151 4.51 -4.33 -21.32
N ASN A 152 4.97 -4.57 -22.55
CA ASN A 152 6.40 -4.74 -22.85
C ASN A 152 7.23 -3.45 -22.74
N MET A 153 6.60 -2.30 -22.54
CA MET A 153 7.27 -1.00 -22.36
C MET A 153 7.54 -0.69 -20.88
N PHE A 154 7.05 -1.51 -19.95
CA PHE A 154 7.32 -1.33 -18.52
C PHE A 154 8.71 -1.88 -18.18
N ASP A 155 9.58 -1.01 -17.68
CA ASP A 155 10.88 -1.40 -17.12
C ASP A 155 10.74 -1.82 -15.65
N LYS A 156 10.16 -0.94 -14.82
CA LYS A 156 10.03 -1.13 -13.38
C LYS A 156 8.69 -0.65 -12.87
N PHE A 157 8.13 -1.40 -11.93
CA PHE A 157 6.94 -1.03 -11.17
C PHE A 157 7.37 -0.62 -9.75
N PHE A 158 6.70 0.41 -9.22
CA PHE A 158 6.95 0.99 -7.90
C PHE A 158 5.66 0.99 -7.08
#